data_AF-A0A6J8E0G5-F1
#
_entry.id   AF-A0A6J8E0G5-F1
#
_cell.length_a   1.000
_cell.length_b   1.000
_cell.length_c   1.000
_cell.angle_alpha   90.00
_cell.angle_beta   90.00
_cell.angle_gamma   90.00
#
_symmetry.space_group_name_H-M   'P 1'
#
loop_
_entity.id
_entity.type
_entity.pdbx_description
1 polymer ?
#
loop_
_entity_poly.entity_id
_entity_poly.type
_entity_poly.pdbx_seq_one_letter_code
_entity_poly.pdbx_strand_id
1 'polypeptide(L)'
;MSPIVAYKIWKTYVIPRALYGIKVMNFTESDILKLERLQLKVCRQIQGLPDRTANIATYLLLGVEPVEVVVDRLILTFLGNLLHNKETLEFKILERQLSMAKRNGQSYIIKVIQRLEKYGLPEIETLLENELDTLKWKKKNSKETYNTLLG
;
A
#
# COMPACT_ATOMS: atom_id res chain seq x y z
N MET A 1 27.05 13.26 6.10
CA MET A 1 26.03 12.31 6.62
C MET A 1 25.89 11.18 5.61
N SER A 2 25.89 9.91 6.02
CA SER A 2 25.74 8.78 5.08
C SER A 2 24.32 8.77 4.47
N PRO A 3 24.16 8.51 3.15
CA PRO A 3 22.86 8.44 2.48
C PRO A 3 21.87 7.47 3.15
N ILE A 4 22.40 6.36 3.69
CA ILE A 4 21.62 5.33 4.39
C ILE A 4 21.04 5.89 5.69
N VAL A 5 21.82 6.67 6.44
CA VAL A 5 21.38 7.28 7.70
C VAL A 5 20.33 8.35 7.43
N ALA A 6 20.55 9.19 6.41
CA ALA A 6 19.58 10.20 6.00
C ALA A 6 18.24 9.58 5.56
N TYR A 7 18.30 8.51 4.76
CA TYR A 7 17.10 7.78 4.36
C TYR A 7 16.39 7.11 5.55
N LYS A 8 17.15 6.54 6.50
CA LYS A 8 16.55 5.96 7.72
C LYS A 8 15.78 7.01 8.52
N ILE A 9 16.33 8.22 8.69
CA ILE A 9 15.64 9.34 9.37
C ILE A 9 14.36 9.70 8.60
N TRP A 10 14.44 9.82 7.27
CA TRP A 10 13.29 10.11 6.42
C TRP A 10 12.18 9.06 6.60
N LYS A 11 12.55 7.77 6.52
CA LYS A 11 11.61 6.65 6.65
C LYS A 11 10.99 6.54 8.05
N THR A 12 11.76 6.79 9.11
CA THR A 12 11.29 6.63 10.49
C THR A 12 10.44 7.80 10.96
N TYR A 13 10.76 9.04 10.57
CA TYR A 13 10.11 10.22 11.14
C TYR A 13 9.25 10.98 10.15
N VAL A 14 9.69 11.13 8.90
CA VAL A 14 9.04 12.02 7.94
C VAL A 14 7.89 11.32 7.23
N ILE A 15 8.13 10.11 6.69
CA ILE A 15 7.09 9.33 6.00
C ILE A 15 5.86 9.11 6.89
N PRO A 16 5.97 8.64 8.15
CA PRO A 16 4.79 8.38 8.97
C PRO A 16 3.98 9.64 9.28
N ARG A 17 4.65 10.78 9.50
CA ARG A 17 3.98 12.06 9.77
C ARG A 17 3.28 12.60 8.52
N ALA A 18 3.94 12.52 7.36
CA ALA A 18 3.34 12.92 6.08
C ALA A 18 2.14 12.04 5.72
N LEU A 19 2.27 10.72 5.90
CA LEU A 19 1.18 9.77 5.64
C LEU A 19 0.05 9.88 6.67
N TYR A 20 0.32 10.28 7.91
CA TYR A 20 -0.74 10.45 8.91
C TYR A 20 -1.76 11.51 8.49
N GLY A 21 -1.31 12.67 8.00
CA GLY A 21 -2.20 13.69 7.47
C GLY A 21 -3.08 13.19 6.32
N ILE A 22 -2.50 12.34 5.46
CA ILE A 22 -3.17 11.68 4.33
C ILE A 22 -4.12 10.56 4.78
N LYS A 23 -3.88 9.92 5.93
CA LYS A 23 -4.80 8.92 6.49
C LYS A 23 -6.03 9.56 7.12
N VAL A 24 -5.88 10.71 7.75
CA VAL A 24 -6.96 11.42 8.46
C VAL A 24 -7.85 12.19 7.48
N MET A 25 -7.26 12.82 6.46
CA MET A 25 -8.01 13.51 5.41
C MET A 25 -8.22 12.55 4.24
N ASN A 26 -9.47 12.34 3.78
CA ASN A 26 -9.77 11.51 2.61
C ASN A 26 -8.85 11.87 1.44
N PHE A 27 -7.83 11.06 1.20
CA PHE A 27 -6.78 11.40 0.25
C PHE A 27 -7.28 11.31 -1.20
N THR A 28 -6.88 12.31 -1.99
CA THR A 28 -7.01 12.28 -3.44
C THR A 28 -5.72 11.74 -4.07
N GLU A 29 -5.82 11.18 -5.28
CA GLU A 29 -4.65 10.74 -6.03
C GLU A 29 -3.65 11.88 -6.28
N SER A 30 -4.16 13.11 -6.40
CA SER A 30 -3.33 14.31 -6.55
C SER A 30 -2.39 14.54 -5.37
N ASP A 31 -2.80 14.19 -4.16
CA ASP A 31 -2.00 14.39 -2.95
C ASP A 31 -0.93 13.31 -2.80
N ILE A 32 -1.23 12.07 -3.22
CA ILE A 32 -0.24 11.00 -3.33
C ILE A 32 0.86 11.42 -4.32
N LEU A 33 0.50 11.97 -5.48
CA LEU A 33 1.46 12.44 -6.48
C LEU A 33 2.34 13.58 -5.96
N LYS A 34 1.81 14.51 -5.16
CA LYS A 34 2.61 15.57 -4.53
C LYS A 34 3.61 14.98 -3.54
N LEU A 35 3.18 14.01 -2.73
CA LEU A 35 4.06 13.36 -1.76
C LEU A 35 5.14 12.52 -2.46
N GLU A 36 4.80 11.84 -3.55
CA GLU A 36 5.73 11.10 -4.40
C GLU A 36 6.82 12.02 -4.97
N ARG A 37 6.43 13.18 -5.51
CA ARG A 37 7.39 14.19 -6.02
C ARG A 37 8.31 14.70 -4.93
N LEU A 38 7.77 14.93 -3.72
CA LEU A 38 8.58 15.35 -2.57
C LEU A 38 9.58 14.26 -2.18
N GLN A 39 9.14 13.00 -2.09
CA GLN A 39 10.01 11.86 -1.79
C GLN A 39 11.14 11.74 -2.81
N LEU A 40 10.83 11.79 -4.11
CA LEU A 40 11.83 11.74 -5.17
C LEU A 40 12.85 12.87 -5.07
N LYS A 41 12.40 14.10 -4.81
CA LYS A 41 13.30 15.25 -4.63
C LYS A 41 14.26 15.02 -3.47
N VAL A 42 13.76 14.56 -2.33
CA VAL A 42 14.59 14.28 -1.16
C VAL A 42 15.53 13.09 -1.39
N CYS A 43 15.05 12.02 -2.02
CA CYS A 43 15.89 10.87 -2.36
C CYS A 43 17.02 11.23 -3.33
N ARG A 44 16.79 12.12 -4.30
CA ARG A 44 17.84 12.64 -5.18
C ARG A 44 18.86 13.47 -4.41
N GLN A 45 18.39 14.35 -3.52
CA GLN A 45 19.27 15.16 -2.67
C GLN A 45 20.14 14.31 -1.75
N ILE A 46 19.56 13.26 -1.14
CA ILE A 46 20.28 12.30 -0.29
C ILE A 46 21.40 11.58 -1.07
N GLN A 47 21.16 11.28 -2.34
CA GLN A 47 22.09 10.57 -3.22
C GLN A 47 23.05 11.47 -4.00
N GLY A 48 22.87 12.80 -3.97
CA GLY A 48 23.60 13.73 -4.82
C GLY A 48 23.28 13.59 -6.32
N LEU A 49 22.10 13.07 -6.66
CA LEU A 49 21.68 12.84 -8.05
C LEU A 49 21.12 14.12 -8.70
N PRO A 50 21.36 14.36 -10.00
CA PRO A 50 20.70 15.42 -10.75
C PRO A 50 19.18 15.28 -10.74
N ASP A 51 18.46 16.41 -10.85
CA ASP A 51 16.99 16.45 -10.93
C ASP A 51 16.42 15.66 -12.11
N ARG A 52 17.20 15.53 -13.19
CA ARG A 52 16.84 14.79 -14.41
C ARG A 52 17.01 13.27 -14.29
N THR A 53 17.53 12.78 -13.16
CA THR A 53 17.72 11.34 -12.96
C THR A 53 16.38 10.62 -12.97
N ALA A 54 16.33 9.50 -13.69
CA ALA A 54 15.14 8.66 -13.77
C ALA A 54 14.62 8.26 -12.37
N ASN A 55 13.29 8.31 -12.19
CA ASN A 55 12.65 7.98 -10.92
C ASN A 55 13.00 6.55 -10.46
N ILE A 56 13.01 5.60 -11.40
CA ILE A 56 13.32 4.19 -11.13
C ILE A 56 14.73 4.04 -10.54
N ALA A 57 15.73 4.70 -11.14
CA ALA A 57 17.09 4.68 -10.63
C ALA A 57 17.17 5.27 -9.22
N THR A 58 16.43 6.36 -8.97
CA THR A 58 16.35 7.01 -7.65
C THR A 58 15.81 6.05 -6.58
N TYR A 59 14.81 5.24 -6.92
CA TYR A 59 14.25 4.23 -6.02
C TYR A 59 15.18 3.05 -5.79
N LEU A 60 15.72 2.49 -6.89
CA LEU A 60 16.52 1.28 -6.84
C LEU A 60 17.80 1.45 -6.02
N LEU A 61 18.49 2.58 -6.19
CA LEU A 61 19.78 2.85 -5.54
C LEU A 61 19.69 2.98 -4.01
N LEU A 62 18.56 3.49 -3.49
CA LEU A 62 18.31 3.60 -2.05
C LEU A 62 17.41 2.48 -1.50
N GLY A 63 16.87 1.61 -2.36
CA GLY A 63 15.86 0.62 -1.97
C GLY A 63 14.58 1.25 -1.43
N VAL A 64 14.15 2.38 -2.00
CA VAL A 64 12.95 3.12 -1.56
C VAL A 64 11.74 2.66 -2.34
N GLU A 65 10.65 2.43 -1.62
CA GLU A 65 9.36 2.10 -2.22
C GLU A 65 8.60 3.38 -2.61
N PRO A 66 7.91 3.39 -3.77
CA PRO A 66 6.98 4.46 -4.10
C PRO A 66 5.96 4.70 -2.98
N VAL A 67 5.59 5.95 -2.74
CA VAL A 67 4.61 6.36 -1.72
C VAL A 67 3.27 5.66 -1.97
N GLU A 68 2.88 5.52 -3.23
CA GLU A 68 1.67 4.80 -3.62
C GLU A 68 1.67 3.36 -3.10
N VAL A 69 2.79 2.64 -3.24
CA VAL A 69 2.95 1.26 -2.75
C VAL A 69 2.86 1.20 -1.23
N VAL A 70 3.40 2.20 -0.53
CA VAL A 70 3.30 2.29 0.94
C VAL A 70 1.85 2.50 1.36
N VAL A 71 1.10 3.35 0.67
CA VAL A 71 -0.33 3.59 0.93
C VAL A 71 -1.15 2.33 0.66
N ASP A 72 -0.94 1.69 -0.48
CA ASP A 72 -1.66 0.45 -0.84
C ASP A 72 -1.39 -0.65 0.19
N ARG A 73 -0.13 -0.83 0.62
CA ARG A 73 0.22 -1.76 1.71
C ARG A 73 -0.54 -1.45 2.99
N LEU A 74 -0.60 -0.19 3.40
CA LEU A 74 -1.30 0.20 4.62
C LEU A 74 -2.79 -0.11 4.56
N ILE A 75 -3.43 0.12 3.41
CA ILE A 75 -4.84 -0.19 3.18
C ILE A 75 -5.07 -1.70 3.27
N LEU A 76 -4.25 -2.49 2.60
CA LEU A 76 -4.37 -3.95 2.58
C LEU A 76 -4.03 -4.59 3.92
N THR A 77 -3.03 -4.06 4.65
CA THR A 77 -2.73 -4.49 6.02
C THR A 77 -3.89 -4.18 6.96
N PHE A 78 -4.51 -3.01 6.84
CA PHE A 78 -5.69 -2.68 7.63
C PHE A 78 -6.85 -3.63 7.33
N LEU A 79 -7.12 -3.92 6.05
CA LEU A 79 -8.11 -4.93 5.66
C LEU A 79 -7.79 -6.30 6.28
N GLY A 80 -6.55 -6.77 6.17
CA GLY A 80 -6.13 -8.05 6.73
C GLY A 80 -6.36 -8.13 8.25
N ASN A 81 -6.07 -7.05 8.97
CA ASN A 81 -6.34 -6.96 10.41
C ASN A 81 -7.85 -7.03 10.72
N LEU A 82 -8.70 -6.39 9.91
CA LEU A 82 -10.15 -6.47 10.06
C LEU A 82 -10.67 -7.88 9.81
N LEU A 83 -10.21 -8.53 8.74
CA LEU A 83 -10.63 -9.89 8.38
C LEU A 83 -10.21 -10.92 9.44
N HIS A 84 -9.08 -10.70 10.11
CA HIS A 84 -8.60 -11.57 11.18
C HIS A 84 -9.38 -11.39 12.50
N ASN A 85 -9.94 -10.19 12.75
CA ASN A 85 -10.61 -9.87 14.01
C ASN A 85 -12.09 -9.50 13.81
N LYS A 86 -12.91 -10.53 13.56
CA LYS A 86 -14.34 -10.41 13.21
C LYS A 86 -15.23 -9.88 14.35
N GLU A 87 -14.76 -9.91 15.60
CA GLU A 87 -15.54 -9.46 16.76
C GLU A 87 -15.51 -7.94 16.95
N THR A 88 -14.68 -7.23 16.18
CA THR A 88 -14.50 -5.79 16.29
C THR A 88 -15.67 -4.99 15.71
N LEU A 89 -15.87 -3.78 16.22
CA LEU A 89 -16.87 -2.84 15.70
C LEU A 89 -16.50 -2.45 14.25
N GLU A 90 -15.22 -2.32 13.96
CA GLU A 90 -14.66 -2.00 12.66
C GLU A 90 -14.99 -3.07 11.62
N PHE A 91 -14.99 -4.36 12.00
CA PHE A 91 -15.43 -5.44 11.11
C PHE A 91 -16.93 -5.34 10.80
N LYS A 92 -17.79 -5.06 11.79
CA LYS A 92 -19.23 -4.83 11.55
C LYS A 92 -19.49 -3.62 10.64
N ILE A 93 -18.67 -2.57 10.77
CA ILE A 93 -18.70 -1.43 9.85
C ILE A 93 -18.31 -1.85 8.44
N LEU A 94 -17.30 -2.70 8.28
CA LEU A 94 -16.88 -3.25 6.99
C LEU A 94 -18.02 -4.04 6.34
N GLU A 95 -18.67 -4.97 7.05
CA GLU A 95 -19.82 -5.75 6.54
C GLU A 95 -20.98 -4.85 6.10
N ARG A 96 -21.27 -3.82 6.90
CA ARG A 96 -22.27 -2.81 6.54
C ARG A 96 -21.86 -2.04 5.29
N GLN A 97 -20.59 -1.65 5.16
CA GLN A 97 -20.14 -0.94 3.97
C GLN A 97 -20.10 -1.84 2.72
N LEU A 98 -19.87 -3.14 2.86
CA LEU A 98 -19.95 -4.11 1.76
C LEU A 98 -21.37 -4.20 1.24
N SER A 99 -22.34 -4.42 2.13
CA SER A 99 -23.76 -4.52 1.76
C SER A 99 -24.32 -3.21 1.18
N MET A 100 -23.75 -2.06 1.56
CA MET A 100 -24.16 -0.74 1.07
C MET A 100 -23.33 -0.21 -0.12
N ALA A 101 -22.25 -0.91 -0.52
CA ALA A 101 -21.32 -0.40 -1.52
C ALA A 101 -22.00 -0.32 -2.89
N LYS A 102 -22.25 0.90 -3.36
CA LYS A 102 -22.53 1.18 -4.78
C LYS A 102 -21.22 1.42 -5.49
N ARG A 103 -20.99 0.78 -6.65
CA ARG A 103 -19.71 0.78 -7.42
C ARG A 103 -19.06 2.16 -7.69
N ASN A 104 -19.77 3.29 -7.50
CA ASN A 104 -19.30 4.65 -7.82
C ASN A 104 -19.05 5.56 -6.60
N GLY A 105 -18.98 5.03 -5.38
CA GLY A 105 -18.68 5.80 -4.17
C GLY A 105 -17.19 6.10 -3.92
N GLN A 106 -16.91 6.99 -2.97
CA GLN A 106 -15.57 7.26 -2.41
C GLN A 106 -15.30 6.48 -1.11
N SER A 107 -16.03 5.38 -0.88
CA SER A 107 -15.92 4.61 0.36
C SER A 107 -14.58 3.88 0.44
N TYR A 108 -14.15 3.61 1.68
CA TYR A 108 -12.95 2.82 1.94
C TYR A 108 -12.98 1.48 1.20
N ILE A 109 -14.14 0.83 1.15
CA ILE A 109 -14.33 -0.46 0.47
C ILE A 109 -14.06 -0.38 -1.04
N ILE A 110 -14.51 0.67 -1.71
CA ILE A 110 -14.25 0.81 -3.15
C ILE A 110 -12.75 1.02 -3.40
N LYS A 111 -12.08 1.77 -2.53
CA LYS A 111 -10.62 1.87 -2.56
C LYS A 111 -9.98 0.49 -2.40
N VAL A 112 -10.42 -0.32 -1.43
CA VAL A 112 -9.92 -1.69 -1.25
C VAL A 112 -10.13 -2.55 -2.49
N ILE A 113 -11.34 -2.60 -3.06
CA ILE A 113 -11.66 -3.39 -4.24
C ILE A 113 -10.73 -3.03 -5.40
N GLN A 114 -10.58 -1.73 -5.70
CA GLN A 114 -9.66 -1.26 -6.74
C GLN A 114 -8.21 -1.70 -6.52
N ARG A 115 -7.76 -1.80 -5.25
CA ARG A 115 -6.39 -2.23 -4.94
C ARG A 115 -6.27 -3.75 -5.05
N LEU A 116 -7.28 -4.50 -4.63
CA LEU A 116 -7.31 -5.95 -4.84
C LEU A 116 -7.22 -6.28 -6.34
N GLU A 117 -8.02 -5.61 -7.17
CA GLU A 117 -7.96 -5.73 -8.63
C GLU A 117 -6.59 -5.33 -9.19
N LYS A 118 -6.05 -4.18 -8.77
CA LYS A 118 -4.73 -3.68 -9.20
C LYS A 118 -3.60 -4.71 -9.00
N TYR A 119 -3.67 -5.48 -7.91
CA TYR A 119 -2.66 -6.48 -7.56
C TYR A 119 -3.07 -7.92 -7.90
N GLY A 120 -4.20 -8.14 -8.57
CA GLY A 120 -4.70 -9.48 -8.91
C GLY A 120 -5.02 -10.33 -7.68
N LEU A 121 -5.46 -9.70 -6.58
CA LEU A 121 -5.78 -10.36 -5.32
C LEU A 121 -7.24 -10.83 -5.28
N PRO A 122 -7.57 -11.85 -4.47
CA PRO A 122 -8.95 -12.34 -4.33
C PRO A 122 -9.92 -11.26 -3.86
N GLU A 123 -11.18 -11.38 -4.27
CA GLU A 123 -12.27 -10.50 -3.85
C GLU A 123 -12.53 -10.60 -2.34
N ILE A 124 -13.11 -9.54 -1.76
CA ILE A 124 -13.32 -9.43 -0.30
C ILE A 124 -14.21 -10.57 0.20
N GLU A 125 -15.23 -10.95 -0.56
CA GLU A 125 -16.14 -12.06 -0.30
C GLU A 125 -15.37 -13.38 -0.17
N THR A 126 -14.45 -13.65 -1.10
CA THR A 126 -13.60 -14.85 -1.07
C THR A 126 -12.64 -14.85 0.13
N LEU A 127 -12.18 -13.66 0.54
CA LEU A 127 -11.33 -13.47 1.72
C LEU A 127 -12.08 -13.59 3.04
N LEU A 128 -13.40 -13.35 3.06
CA LEU A 128 -14.25 -13.52 4.25
C LEU A 128 -14.55 -14.99 4.52
N GLU A 129 -14.76 -15.77 3.45
CA GLU A 129 -15.05 -17.20 3.48
C GLU A 129 -13.82 -18.05 3.83
N ASN A 130 -12.64 -17.65 3.34
CA ASN A 130 -11.39 -18.33 3.62
C ASN A 130 -10.59 -17.54 4.64
N GLU A 131 -10.56 -18.01 5.90
CA GLU A 131 -9.58 -17.48 6.86
C GLU A 131 -8.18 -17.57 6.24
N LEU A 132 -7.52 -16.41 6.12
CA LEU A 132 -6.18 -16.28 5.59
C LEU A 132 -5.19 -16.95 6.54
N ASP A 133 -5.13 -18.28 6.49
CA ASP A 133 -4.05 -19.03 7.08
C ASP A 133 -2.77 -18.67 6.32
N THR A 134 -1.98 -17.78 6.93
CA THR A 134 -0.76 -17.18 6.35
C THR A 134 0.20 -18.23 5.78
N LEU A 135 0.18 -19.46 6.30
CA LEU A 135 0.98 -20.59 5.82
C LEU A 135 0.41 -21.23 4.54
N LYS A 136 -0.92 -21.37 4.44
CA LYS A 136 -1.58 -21.90 3.23
C LYS A 136 -1.48 -20.91 2.08
N TRP A 137 -1.63 -19.62 2.36
CA TRP A 137 -1.60 -18.57 1.34
C TRP A 137 -0.21 -18.38 0.73
N LYS A 138 0.86 -18.40 1.56
CA LYS A 138 2.26 -18.39 1.07
C LYS A 138 2.57 -19.59 0.16
N LYS A 139 2.06 -20.78 0.47
CA LYS A 139 2.24 -22.00 -0.36
C LYS A 139 1.49 -21.93 -1.70
N LYS A 140 0.32 -21.29 -1.72
CA LYS A 140 -0.49 -21.13 -2.94
C LYS A 140 0.16 -20.13 -3.90
N ASN A 141 0.53 -18.95 -3.39
CA ASN A 141 1.08 -17.89 -4.22
C ASN A 141 2.51 -18.16 -4.67
N SER A 142 3.32 -18.90 -3.90
CA SER A 142 4.65 -19.31 -4.37
C SER A 142 4.54 -20.24 -5.59
N LYS A 143 3.64 -21.23 -5.56
CA LYS A 143 3.40 -22.12 -6.70
C LYS A 143 2.90 -21.38 -7.95
N GLU A 144 2.01 -20.41 -7.78
CA GLU A 144 1.49 -19.62 -8.90
C GLU A 144 2.56 -18.70 -9.51
N THR A 145 3.38 -18.04 -8.70
CA THR A 145 4.49 -17.19 -9.21
C THR A 145 5.59 -17.99 -9.91
N TYR A 146 5.90 -19.21 -9.47
CA TYR A 146 6.84 -20.09 -10.19
C TYR A 146 6.31 -20.51 -11.57
N ASN A 147 5.00 -20.74 -11.70
CA ASN A 147 4.39 -21.15 -12.98
C ASN A 147 4.27 -20.00 -13.98
N THR A 148 4.17 -18.74 -13.53
CA THR A 148 4.12 -17.57 -14.44
C THR A 148 5.50 -17.12 -14.94
N LEU A 149 6.59 -17.55 -14.29
CA LEU A 149 7.96 -17.22 -14.69
C LEU A 149 8.60 -18.30 -15.59
N LEU A 150 7.94 -19.45 -15.77
CA LEU A 150 8.42 -20.61 -16.54
C LEU A 150 7.47 -21.01 -17.69
N GLY A 151 6.42 -20.24 -17.96
CA GLY A 151 5.54 -20.37 -19.12
C GLY A 151 5.61 -19.13 -19.99
#